data_AF-A0A663EXG7-F1
#
_entry.id   AF-A0A663EXG7-F1
#
_cell.length_a   1.000
_cell.length_b   1.000
_cell.length_c   1.000
_cell.angle_alpha   90.00
_cell.angle_beta   90.00
_cell.angle_gamma   90.00
#
_symmetry.space_group_name_H-M   'P 1'
#
loop_
_entity.id
_entity.type
_entity.pdbx_description
1 polymer ?
#
loop_
_entity_poly.entity_id
_entity_poly.type
_entity_poly.pdbx_seq_one_letter_code
_entity_poly.pdbx_strand_id
1 'polypeptide(L)'
;MERMIIFCMLFFCSSMAQTAAPYKIAKYKQLLKTINLLETTVKDKDVELLHTPENPTDGCLFTAVTCFQKGILKLQPENSQVNSTFTQTVKVLKRFTLINPRKVGFPHNCESSCESYEKKNPKEFLKSLAKLIKKVISVDSSWVLFDILQTIKISLFYTISNNALFLQLIKD
;
A
#
# COMPACT_ATOMS: atom_id res chain seq x y z
N MET A 1 -23.03 -29.97 23.10
CA MET A 1 -22.24 -29.81 21.86
C MET A 1 -22.24 -28.38 21.32
N GLU A 2 -23.30 -27.58 21.55
CA GLU A 2 -23.42 -26.21 21.01
C GLU A 2 -22.34 -25.22 21.48
N ARG A 3 -21.93 -25.24 22.76
CA ARG A 3 -20.84 -24.36 23.24
C ARG A 3 -19.52 -24.61 22.52
N MET A 4 -19.23 -25.85 22.13
CA MET A 4 -18.00 -26.21 21.42
C MET A 4 -18.01 -25.65 19.98
N ILE A 5 -19.17 -25.63 19.34
CA ILE A 5 -19.38 -25.06 17.99
C ILE A 5 -19.16 -23.54 18.01
N ILE A 6 -19.62 -22.84 19.05
CA ILE A 6 -19.42 -21.39 19.20
C ILE A 6 -17.92 -21.05 19.35
N PHE A 7 -17.18 -21.81 20.16
CA PHE A 7 -15.73 -21.64 20.28
C PHE A 7 -15.00 -21.93 18.96
N CYS A 8 -15.42 -22.96 18.22
CA CYS A 8 -14.87 -23.26 16.90
C CYS A 8 -15.15 -22.15 15.88
N MET A 9 -16.36 -21.60 15.86
CA MET A 9 -16.73 -20.46 14.99
C MET A 9 -15.92 -19.21 15.33
N LEU A 10 -15.72 -18.90 16.62
CA LEU A 10 -14.93 -17.74 17.06
C LEU A 10 -13.43 -17.90 16.76
N PHE A 11 -12.89 -19.12 16.87
CA PHE A 11 -11.49 -19.44 16.57
C PHE A 11 -11.19 -19.44 15.06
N PHE A 12 -12.13 -19.90 14.23
CA PHE A 12 -12.00 -19.82 12.78
C PHE A 12 -12.12 -18.38 12.25
N CYS A 13 -13.00 -17.55 12.84
CA CYS A 13 -13.14 -16.13 12.46
C CYS A 13 -11.88 -15.29 12.73
N SER A 14 -11.15 -15.56 13.81
CA SER A 14 -9.91 -14.82 14.14
C SER A 14 -8.72 -15.21 13.25
N SER A 15 -8.69 -16.44 12.76
CA SER A 15 -7.61 -16.99 11.91
C SER A 15 -7.62 -16.39 10.49
N MET A 16 -8.79 -16.08 9.95
CA MET A 16 -8.92 -15.49 8.60
C MET A 16 -8.57 -14.00 8.54
N ALA A 17 -8.73 -13.27 9.66
CA ALA A 17 -8.43 -11.84 9.71
C ALA A 17 -6.92 -11.52 9.66
N GLN A 18 -6.05 -12.47 10.05
CA GLN A 18 -4.61 -12.23 10.18
C GLN A 18 -3.78 -12.46 8.92
N THR A 19 -4.33 -13.04 7.84
CA THR A 19 -3.52 -13.45 6.67
C THR A 19 -3.38 -12.39 5.57
N ALA A 20 -4.31 -11.42 5.45
CA ALA A 20 -4.27 -10.44 4.36
C ALA A 20 -3.33 -9.24 4.60
N ALA A 21 -3.21 -8.76 5.83
CA ALA A 21 -2.34 -7.65 6.21
C ALA A 21 -0.82 -7.95 6.10
N PRO A 22 -0.30 -9.09 6.58
CA PRO A 22 1.14 -9.37 6.51
C PRO A 22 1.65 -9.55 5.07
N TYR A 23 0.80 -10.05 4.17
CA TYR A 23 1.14 -10.23 2.75
C TYR A 23 1.42 -8.90 2.04
N LYS A 24 0.60 -7.86 2.26
CA LYS A 24 0.78 -6.53 1.64
C LYS A 24 2.08 -5.87 2.09
N ILE A 25 2.37 -5.91 3.40
CA ILE A 25 3.59 -5.33 3.97
C ILE A 25 4.83 -6.02 3.42
N ALA A 26 4.83 -7.35 3.31
CA ALA A 26 5.93 -8.10 2.71
C ALA A 26 6.18 -7.68 1.25
N LYS A 27 5.11 -7.50 0.47
CA LYS A 27 5.18 -7.03 -0.93
C LYS A 27 5.80 -5.62 -1.04
N TYR A 28 5.41 -4.68 -0.17
CA TYR A 28 6.00 -3.34 -0.18
C TYR A 28 7.47 -3.33 0.28
N LYS A 29 7.83 -4.16 1.26
CA LYS A 29 9.23 -4.36 1.65
C LYS A 29 10.07 -4.92 0.50
N GLN A 30 9.53 -5.85 -0.28
CA GLN A 30 10.17 -6.35 -1.49
C GLN A 30 10.34 -5.22 -2.52
N LEU A 31 9.32 -4.37 -2.70
CA LEU A 31 9.39 -3.23 -3.60
C LEU A 31 10.51 -2.25 -3.21
N LEU A 32 10.67 -1.95 -1.92
CA LEU A 32 11.78 -1.13 -1.42
C LEU A 32 13.14 -1.73 -1.76
N LYS A 33 13.31 -3.04 -1.61
CA LYS A 33 14.55 -3.73 -2.01
C LYS A 33 14.79 -3.59 -3.51
N THR A 34 13.75 -3.73 -4.34
CA THR A 34 13.84 -3.54 -5.79
C THR A 34 14.21 -2.10 -6.16
N ILE A 35 13.68 -1.10 -5.46
CA ILE A 35 14.01 0.31 -5.69
C ILE A 35 15.48 0.57 -5.37
N ASN A 36 15.97 0.09 -4.23
CA ASN A 36 17.37 0.24 -3.83
C ASN A 36 18.31 -0.45 -4.83
N LEU A 37 17.93 -1.61 -5.36
CA LEU A 37 18.69 -2.28 -6.41
C LEU A 37 18.68 -1.45 -7.70
N LEU A 38 17.52 -0.93 -8.12
CA LEU A 38 17.41 -0.10 -9.32
C LEU A 38 18.27 1.17 -9.21
N GLU A 39 18.34 1.81 -8.04
CA GLU A 39 19.18 3.00 -7.77
C GLU A 39 20.66 2.77 -8.08
N THR A 40 21.16 1.55 -7.89
CA THR A 40 22.55 1.18 -8.20
C THR A 40 22.80 0.84 -9.67
N THR A 41 21.74 0.73 -10.49
CA THR A 41 21.84 0.28 -11.89
C THR A 41 21.39 1.34 -12.89
N VAL A 42 20.96 2.50 -12.41
CA VAL A 42 20.41 3.58 -13.23
C VAL A 42 21.48 4.59 -13.61
N LYS A 43 21.43 5.06 -14.85
CA LYS A 43 22.22 6.20 -15.30
C LYS A 43 21.68 7.47 -14.65
N ASP A 44 22.54 8.24 -13.99
CA ASP A 44 22.14 9.41 -13.20
C ASP A 44 22.53 10.75 -13.83
N LYS A 45 23.62 10.78 -14.60
CA LYS A 45 24.13 11.98 -15.28
C LYS A 45 23.70 12.00 -16.74
N ASP A 46 23.56 13.19 -17.31
CA ASP A 46 23.28 13.42 -18.73
C ASP A 46 22.01 12.72 -19.24
N VAL A 47 20.96 12.77 -18.42
CA VAL A 47 19.65 12.14 -18.66
C VAL A 47 18.52 13.10 -18.32
N GLU A 48 17.34 12.86 -18.89
CA GLU A 48 16.14 13.68 -18.65
C GLU A 48 15.79 13.68 -17.15
N LEU A 49 15.58 14.88 -16.59
CA LEU A 49 15.06 15.02 -15.23
C LEU A 49 13.59 14.58 -15.16
N LEU A 50 13.24 13.89 -14.08
CA LEU A 50 11.95 13.21 -13.93
C LEU A 50 11.06 13.96 -12.96
N HIS A 51 9.80 14.14 -13.36
CA HIS A 51 8.77 14.67 -12.46
C HIS A 51 8.62 13.80 -11.23
N THR A 52 8.85 14.39 -10.06
CA THR A 52 8.99 13.69 -8.79
C THR A 52 8.00 14.24 -7.77
N PRO A 53 6.86 13.55 -7.55
CA PRO A 53 5.93 13.91 -6.49
C PRO A 53 6.61 13.80 -5.12
N GLU A 54 6.95 14.93 -4.51
CA GLU A 54 7.54 14.97 -3.18
C GLU A 54 6.45 15.12 -2.13
N ASN A 55 6.45 14.23 -1.13
CA ASN A 55 5.54 14.24 0.01
C ASN A 55 4.04 14.42 -0.32
N PRO A 56 3.46 13.62 -1.24
CA PRO A 56 2.03 13.70 -1.54
C PRO A 56 1.18 13.47 -0.29
N THR A 57 0.05 14.17 -0.19
CA THR A 57 -0.96 13.96 0.86
C THR A 57 -1.53 12.55 0.78
N ASP A 58 -2.09 12.04 1.88
CA ASP A 58 -2.52 10.64 1.99
C ASP A 58 -3.60 10.28 0.94
N GLY A 59 -4.48 11.23 0.62
CA GLY A 59 -5.48 11.10 -0.45
C GLY A 59 -4.91 11.08 -1.87
N CYS A 60 -3.65 11.48 -2.07
CA CYS A 60 -3.00 11.57 -3.37
C CYS A 60 -1.90 10.53 -3.60
N LEU A 61 -1.68 9.61 -2.65
CA LEU A 61 -0.66 8.55 -2.76
C LEU A 61 -0.82 7.71 -4.03
N PHE A 62 -2.05 7.41 -4.43
CA PHE A 62 -2.33 6.64 -5.64
C PHE A 62 -1.97 7.41 -6.93
N THR A 63 -2.31 8.70 -7.00
CA THR A 63 -1.95 9.59 -8.11
C THR A 63 -0.43 9.71 -8.22
N ALA A 64 0.25 9.93 -7.08
CA ALA A 64 1.70 10.00 -7.03
C ALA A 64 2.35 8.70 -7.51
N VAL A 65 1.87 7.53 -7.09
CA VAL A 65 2.36 6.23 -7.59
C VAL A 65 2.23 6.11 -9.10
N THR A 66 1.10 6.55 -9.67
CA THR A 66 0.89 6.53 -11.11
C THR A 66 1.91 7.40 -11.85
N CYS A 67 2.26 8.56 -11.28
CA CYS A 67 3.32 9.41 -11.82
C CYS A 67 4.70 8.74 -11.75
N PHE A 68 5.03 8.11 -10.63
CA PHE A 68 6.28 7.35 -10.52
C PHE A 68 6.35 6.18 -11.53
N GLN A 69 5.25 5.45 -11.75
CA GLN A 69 5.23 4.38 -12.77
C GLN A 69 5.52 4.90 -14.17
N LYS A 70 4.97 6.07 -14.54
CA LYS A 70 5.28 6.72 -15.82
C LYS A 70 6.75 7.16 -15.88
N GLY A 71 7.28 7.74 -14.80
CA GLY A 71 8.68 8.17 -14.71
C GLY A 71 9.68 7.01 -14.79
N ILE A 72 9.36 5.85 -14.20
CA ILE A 72 10.19 4.63 -14.28
C ILE A 72 10.45 4.20 -15.74
N LEU A 73 9.51 4.44 -16.65
CA LEU A 73 9.67 4.08 -18.08
C LEU A 73 10.70 4.94 -18.81
N LYS A 74 11.03 6.12 -18.26
CA LYS A 74 12.01 7.04 -18.83
C LYS A 74 13.44 6.78 -18.32
N LEU A 75 13.59 5.90 -17.33
CA LEU A 75 14.89 5.55 -16.78
C LEU A 75 15.75 4.82 -17.82
N GLN A 76 17.06 4.97 -17.69
CA GLN A 76 18.04 4.29 -18.52
C GLN A 76 19.03 3.52 -17.65
N PRO A 77 19.50 2.35 -18.09
CA PRO A 77 20.55 1.61 -17.40
C PRO A 77 21.86 2.40 -17.45
N GLU A 78 22.68 2.26 -16.41
CA GLU A 78 24.00 2.90 -16.34
C GLU A 78 24.93 2.44 -17.47
N ASN A 79 24.90 1.15 -17.79
CA ASN A 79 25.69 0.52 -18.84
C ASN A 79 25.06 -0.81 -19.29
N SER A 80 25.65 -1.44 -20.30
CA SER A 80 25.16 -2.72 -20.84
C SER A 80 25.28 -3.89 -19.85
N GLN A 81 26.25 -3.85 -18.93
CA GLN A 81 26.51 -4.91 -17.96
C GLN A 81 25.34 -5.07 -16.97
N VAL A 82 24.73 -3.96 -16.55
CA VAL A 82 23.61 -3.96 -15.61
C VAL A 82 22.23 -4.01 -16.27
N ASN A 83 22.16 -4.00 -17.61
CA ASN A 83 20.92 -3.83 -18.37
C ASN A 83 19.88 -4.95 -18.09
N SER A 84 20.32 -6.19 -17.90
CA SER A 84 19.42 -7.31 -17.58
C SER A 84 18.74 -7.10 -16.22
N THR A 85 19.52 -6.79 -15.18
CA THR A 85 19.05 -6.45 -13.84
C THR A 85 18.14 -5.21 -13.85
N PHE A 86 18.55 -4.16 -14.56
CA PHE A 86 17.76 -2.95 -14.76
C PHE A 86 16.38 -3.27 -15.39
N THR A 87 16.37 -4.02 -16.50
CA THR A 87 15.14 -4.38 -17.22
C THR A 87 14.20 -5.20 -16.33
N GLN A 88 14.74 -6.14 -15.55
CA GLN A 88 13.96 -6.96 -14.64
C GLN A 88 13.36 -6.15 -13.49
N THR A 89 14.15 -5.25 -12.88
CA THR A 89 13.69 -4.39 -11.78
C THR A 89 12.65 -3.37 -12.24
N VAL A 90 12.86 -2.73 -13.39
CA VAL A 90 11.87 -1.84 -14.05
C VAL A 90 10.57 -2.59 -14.34
N LYS A 91 10.63 -3.84 -14.81
CA LYS A 91 9.43 -4.65 -15.07
C LYS A 91 8.62 -4.92 -13.80
N VAL A 92 9.28 -5.19 -12.68
CA VAL A 92 8.62 -5.36 -11.37
C VAL A 92 7.99 -4.03 -10.92
N LEU A 93 8.74 -2.94 -11.01
CA LEU A 93 8.30 -1.62 -10.56
C LEU A 93 7.21 -1.00 -11.46
N LYS A 94 7.14 -1.37 -12.73
CA LYS A 94 6.01 -0.97 -13.60
C LYS A 94 4.69 -1.63 -13.17
N ARG A 95 4.77 -2.86 -12.67
CA ARG A 95 3.59 -3.71 -12.41
C ARG A 95 3.04 -3.58 -10.99
N PHE A 96 3.74 -2.93 -10.06
CA PHE A 96 3.19 -2.79 -8.71
C PHE A 96 1.95 -1.89 -8.77
N THR A 97 0.87 -2.34 -8.14
CA THR A 97 -0.36 -1.56 -8.02
C THR A 97 -0.63 -1.40 -6.54
N LEU A 98 -0.89 -0.18 -6.11
CA LEU A 98 -1.50 0.03 -4.80
C LEU A 98 -2.98 -0.34 -4.91
N ILE A 99 -3.47 -1.10 -3.94
CA ILE A 99 -4.91 -1.31 -3.82
C ILE A 99 -5.46 0.03 -3.37
N ASN A 100 -6.21 0.69 -4.25
CA ASN A 100 -6.84 1.96 -3.94
C ASN A 100 -7.89 1.67 -2.85
N PRO A 101 -7.75 2.16 -1.61
CA PRO A 101 -8.80 2.03 -0.61
C PRO A 101 -9.99 2.81 -1.16
N ARG A 102 -10.99 2.07 -1.63
CA ARG A 102 -12.11 2.57 -2.41
C ARG A 102 -12.78 3.75 -1.67
N LYS A 103 -12.91 4.89 -2.35
CA LYS A 103 -13.91 5.97 -2.10
C LYS A 103 -14.33 6.14 -0.63
N VAL A 104 -13.45 6.66 0.22
CA VAL A 104 -13.90 7.28 1.48
C VAL A 104 -13.84 8.78 1.24
N GLY A 105 -15.03 9.39 1.20
CA GLY A 105 -15.27 10.70 0.62
C GLY A 105 -14.46 11.81 1.25
N PHE A 106 -13.47 12.30 0.51
CA PHE A 106 -13.06 13.70 0.55
C PHE A 106 -12.56 14.06 -0.86
N PRO A 107 -13.01 15.17 -1.46
CA PRO A 107 -12.40 15.68 -2.68
C PRO A 107 -11.01 16.18 -2.32
N HIS A 108 -10.01 15.32 -2.49
CA HIS A 108 -8.63 15.76 -2.48
C HIS A 108 -8.34 16.35 -3.86
N ASN A 109 -8.09 17.65 -3.92
CA ASN A 109 -7.49 18.29 -5.08
C ASN A 109 -6.06 17.78 -5.19
N CYS A 110 -5.90 16.58 -5.75
CA CYS A 110 -4.61 16.09 -6.16
C CYS A 110 -4.21 16.81 -7.44
N GLU A 111 -2.93 17.12 -7.55
CA GLU A 111 -2.36 17.63 -8.78
C GLU A 111 -2.75 16.69 -9.94
N SER A 112 -3.46 17.23 -10.93
CA SER A 112 -4.10 16.45 -11.98
C SER A 112 -3.09 15.91 -13.01
N SER A 113 -1.99 16.63 -13.17
CA SER A 113 -0.92 16.33 -14.12
C SER A 113 0.35 15.95 -13.36
N CYS A 114 1.12 14.97 -13.87
CA CYS A 114 2.43 14.65 -13.31
C CYS A 114 3.47 15.74 -13.61
N GLU A 115 3.22 16.52 -14.64
CA GLU A 115 4.10 17.54 -15.20
C GLU A 115 4.25 18.78 -14.30
N SER A 116 3.34 18.93 -13.33
CA SER A 116 3.34 19.96 -12.29
C SER A 116 4.44 19.76 -11.24
N TYR A 117 4.88 18.52 -11.02
CA TYR A 117 5.84 18.21 -9.98
C TYR A 117 7.25 18.61 -10.38
N GLU A 118 8.05 18.99 -9.39
CA GLU A 118 9.46 19.32 -9.56
C GLU A 118 10.21 18.18 -10.24
N LYS A 119 11.13 18.53 -11.16
CA LYS A 119 11.96 17.55 -11.85
C LYS A 119 13.22 17.27 -11.05
N LYS A 120 13.55 15.99 -10.85
CA LYS A 120 14.76 15.55 -10.14
C LYS A 120 15.57 14.56 -10.97
N ASN A 121 16.84 14.38 -10.61
CA ASN A 121 17.67 13.35 -11.23
C ASN A 121 17.13 11.93 -10.91
N PRO A 122 17.48 10.90 -11.70
CA PRO A 122 17.01 9.55 -11.49
C PRO A 122 17.22 8.99 -10.08
N LYS A 123 18.37 9.26 -9.44
CA LYS A 123 18.61 8.76 -8.08
C LYS A 123 17.70 9.44 -7.05
N GLU A 124 17.50 10.75 -7.13
CA GLU A 124 16.58 11.47 -6.27
C GLU A 124 15.13 11.09 -6.51
N PHE A 125 14.76 10.87 -7.77
CA PHE A 125 13.46 10.32 -8.14
C PHE A 125 13.20 8.98 -7.45
N LEU A 126 14.17 8.05 -7.49
CA LEU A 126 14.06 6.74 -6.84
C LEU A 126 14.04 6.85 -5.31
N LYS A 127 14.80 7.77 -4.72
CA LYS A 127 14.75 8.05 -3.27
C LYS A 127 13.37 8.56 -2.85
N SER A 128 12.75 9.42 -3.64
CA SER A 128 11.39 9.92 -3.40
C SER A 128 10.34 8.82 -3.56
N LEU A 129 10.51 7.92 -4.53
CA LEU A 129 9.68 6.71 -4.64
C LEU A 129 9.81 5.81 -3.40
N ALA A 130 11.03 5.59 -2.90
CA ALA A 130 11.25 4.81 -1.68
C ALA A 130 10.57 5.46 -0.47
N LYS A 131 10.65 6.79 -0.33
CA LYS A 131 9.90 7.54 0.71
C LYS A 131 8.40 7.32 0.58
N LEU A 132 7.85 7.39 -0.65
CA LEU A 132 6.43 7.16 -0.91
C LEU A 132 6.00 5.75 -0.47
N ILE A 133 6.76 4.71 -0.82
CA ILE A 133 6.42 3.33 -0.44
C ILE A 133 6.49 3.13 1.08
N LYS A 134 7.45 3.76 1.78
CA LYS A 134 7.48 3.75 3.25
C LYS A 134 6.24 4.43 3.84
N LYS A 135 5.80 5.54 3.25
CA LYS A 135 4.57 6.23 3.66
C LYS A 135 3.34 5.35 3.46
N VAL A 136 3.24 4.65 2.33
CA VAL A 136 2.16 3.69 2.05
C VAL A 136 2.13 2.58 3.09
N ILE A 137 3.27 2.01 3.48
CA ILE A 137 3.34 0.99 4.55
C ILE A 137 2.79 1.54 5.86
N SER A 138 3.15 2.79 6.21
CA SER A 138 2.68 3.44 7.42
C SER A 138 1.16 3.65 7.40
N VAL A 139 0.61 4.13 6.28
CA VAL A 139 -0.82 4.40 6.12
C VAL A 139 -1.61 3.09 6.11
N ASP A 140 -1.21 2.09 5.31
CA ASP A 140 -1.87 0.78 5.26
C ASP A 140 -1.90 0.09 6.64
N SER A 141 -0.83 0.22 7.44
CA SER A 141 -0.81 -0.33 8.81
C SER A 141 -1.84 0.33 9.72
N SER A 142 -2.09 1.63 9.55
CA SER A 142 -3.14 2.36 10.28
C SER A 142 -4.55 1.92 9.84
N TRP A 143 -4.80 1.72 8.55
CA TRP A 143 -6.10 1.22 8.06
C TRP A 143 -6.40 -0.19 8.56
N VAL A 144 -5.39 -1.07 8.62
CA VAL A 144 -5.57 -2.41 9.21
C VAL A 144 -6.00 -2.33 10.66
N LEU A 145 -5.44 -1.41 11.45
CA LEU A 145 -5.88 -1.19 12.83
C LEU A 145 -7.33 -0.67 12.90
N PHE A 146 -7.72 0.24 12.01
CA PHE A 146 -9.10 0.70 11.90
C PHE A 146 -10.06 -0.42 11.50
N ASP A 147 -9.71 -1.26 10.52
CA ASP A 147 -10.51 -2.40 10.08
C ASP A 147 -10.66 -3.44 11.20
N ILE A 148 -9.58 -3.71 11.95
CA ILE A 148 -9.60 -4.61 13.12
C ILE A 148 -10.51 -4.01 14.21
N LEU A 149 -10.35 -2.73 14.54
CA LEU A 149 -11.18 -2.06 15.55
C LEU A 149 -12.66 -2.00 15.14
N GLN A 150 -12.97 -1.77 13.86
CA GLN A 150 -14.33 -1.79 13.33
C GLN A 150 -14.92 -3.20 13.40
N THR A 151 -14.14 -4.21 13.01
CA THR A 151 -14.53 -5.63 13.13
C THR A 151 -14.84 -5.99 14.57
N ILE A 152 -13.97 -5.62 15.52
CA ILE A 152 -14.18 -5.85 16.96
C ILE A 152 -15.44 -5.15 17.45
N LYS A 153 -15.67 -3.88 17.07
CA LYS A 153 -16.90 -3.15 17.43
C LYS A 153 -18.16 -3.85 16.91
N ILE A 154 -18.15 -4.30 15.66
CA ILE A 154 -19.29 -5.03 15.06
C ILE A 154 -19.53 -6.36 15.79
N SER A 155 -18.48 -7.15 16.04
CA SER A 155 -18.58 -8.41 16.77
C SER A 155 -19.07 -8.21 18.21
N LEU A 156 -18.61 -7.17 18.90
CA LEU A 156 -19.07 -6.84 20.25
C LEU A 156 -20.54 -6.41 20.25
N PHE A 157 -20.94 -5.56 19.31
CA PHE A 157 -22.33 -5.13 19.15
C PHE A 157 -23.26 -6.31 18.86
N TYR A 158 -22.86 -7.23 17.98
CA TYR A 158 -23.63 -8.43 17.66
C TYR A 158 -23.75 -9.37 18.87
N THR A 159 -22.69 -9.52 19.66
CA THR A 159 -22.68 -10.33 20.88
C THR A 159 -23.59 -9.73 21.98
N ILE A 160 -23.55 -8.40 22.16
CA ILE A 160 -24.43 -7.69 23.10
C ILE A 160 -25.89 -7.78 22.65
N SER A 161 -26.17 -7.59 21.36
CA SER A 161 -27.53 -7.70 20.80
C SER A 161 -28.11 -9.10 20.98
N ASN A 162 -27.32 -10.15 20.70
CA ASN A 162 -27.76 -11.53 20.90
C ASN A 162 -27.97 -11.86 22.38
N ASN A 163 -27.12 -11.37 23.29
CA ASN A 163 -27.34 -11.55 24.73
C ASN A 163 -28.56 -10.77 25.25
N ALA A 164 -28.85 -9.58 24.71
CA ALA A 164 -30.03 -8.81 25.05
C ALA A 164 -31.33 -9.48 24.56
N LEU A 165 -31.32 -10.03 23.35
CA LEU A 165 -32.43 -10.79 22.78
C LEU A 165 -32.64 -12.14 23.51
N PHE A 166 -31.56 -12.78 23.94
CA PHE A 166 -31.60 -13.99 24.77
C PHE A 166 -32.15 -13.71 26.18
N LEU A 167 -31.84 -12.56 26.78
CA LEU A 167 -32.40 -12.13 28.06
C LEU A 167 -33.89 -11.74 27.98
N GLN A 168 -34.39 -11.32 26.81
CA GLN A 168 -35.82 -11.10 26.60
C GLN A 168 -36.60 -12.42 26.47
N LEU A 169 -36.01 -13.45 25.83
CA LEU A 169 -36.64 -14.76 25.67
C LEU A 169 -36.66 -15.62 26.95
N ILE A 170 -35.93 -15.24 28.00
CA ILE A 170 -35.93 -15.93 29.31
C ILE A 170 -36.89 -15.27 30.31
N LYS A 171 -37.53 -14.15 29.93
CA LYS A 171 -38.39 -13.36 30.81
C LYS A 171 -39.90 -13.63 30.65
N ASP A 172 -40.27 -14.58 29.79
CA ASP A 172 -41.61 -15.17 29.64
C ASP A 172 -41.59 -16.63 30.10
#